data_AF-A0AAD6D3Y6-F1
#
_entry.id   AF-A0AAD6D3Y6-F1
#
_cell.length_a   1.000
_cell.length_b   1.000
_cell.length_c   1.000
_cell.angle_alpha   90.00
_cell.angle_beta   90.00
_cell.angle_gamma   90.00
#
_symmetry.space_group_name_H-M   'P 1'
#
loop_
_entity.id
_entity.type
_entity.pdbx_description
1 polymer ?
#
loop_
_entity_poly.entity_id
_entity_poly.type
_entity_poly.pdbx_seq_one_letter_code
_entity_poly.pdbx_strand_id
1 'polypeptide(L)'
;MDPSQAASSNVTVEYTDPSGLFPQIQSIIESKLPLKNLHWKSPTRPVRSIESLRIGFVSAQPESAEPKPSSDGAGTGTVTHRRHQIPGLRQTPYLKVFLLRCDDNDTYKATARKTLREWIKAQGASSTSQSTGTAGSSQEKHDAFEWLILHVVQDGDGAEKAPTPTSKWGRGTTTILEKVKADFNGSSKTAVDRVAQLRLPKTGTTKSPELAEQLEDLIDKMKNGILASFDLRVAQYEEDIKEKDSQRSLPGWNFCTFFILKEGLARGFENVGLFDDALAGYDELSAGLDAAIRDQVEGNGGQHGGELLTSSSILLEEAKKHWRLDLWPMTVRKLIPPN
;
A
#
# COMPACT_ATOMS: atom_id res chain seq x y z
N MET A 1 -26.69 -4.01 -0.02
CA MET A 1 -25.39 -4.37 -0.61
C MET A 1 -25.19 -3.45 -1.79
N ASP A 2 -24.16 -2.61 -1.72
CA ASP A 2 -23.91 -1.50 -2.66
C ASP A 2 -23.15 -2.04 -3.90
N PRO A 3 -23.62 -1.81 -5.13
CA PRO A 3 -23.05 -2.40 -6.35
C PRO A 3 -21.76 -1.72 -6.84
N SER A 4 -21.00 -1.08 -5.94
CA SER A 4 -19.76 -0.34 -6.25
C SER A 4 -18.49 -1.22 -6.23
N GLN A 5 -18.63 -2.51 -5.95
CA GLN A 5 -17.52 -3.46 -5.84
C GLN A 5 -17.17 -4.13 -7.19
N ALA A 6 -17.06 -3.34 -8.26
CA ALA A 6 -16.57 -3.82 -9.56
C ALA A 6 -15.35 -2.98 -9.97
N ALA A 7 -14.17 -3.61 -9.98
CA ALA A 7 -12.88 -3.12 -10.49
C ALA A 7 -12.33 -1.81 -9.86
N SER A 8 -12.23 -1.75 -8.53
CA SER A 8 -11.71 -0.56 -7.83
C SER A 8 -10.23 -0.72 -7.51
N SER A 9 -9.38 0.04 -8.20
CA SER A 9 -8.02 0.40 -7.76
C SER A 9 -8.02 0.74 -6.27
N ASN A 10 -7.48 -0.13 -5.41
CA ASN A 10 -7.57 0.04 -3.95
C ASN A 10 -6.17 0.18 -3.35
N VAL A 11 -5.54 1.34 -3.57
CA VAL A 11 -4.40 1.74 -2.75
C VAL A 11 -4.91 2.04 -1.34
N THR A 12 -4.39 1.31 -0.36
CA THR A 12 -4.76 1.50 1.04
C THR A 12 -3.73 2.36 1.76
N VAL A 13 -4.22 3.33 2.52
CA VAL A 13 -3.45 4.11 3.49
C VAL A 13 -3.93 3.70 4.89
N GLU A 14 -3.02 3.17 5.69
CA GLU A 14 -3.31 2.82 7.07
C GLU A 14 -3.02 4.02 7.98
N TYR A 15 -3.86 4.27 8.98
CA TYR A 15 -3.63 5.32 9.96
C TYR A 15 -3.65 4.79 11.40
N THR A 16 -2.73 5.29 12.21
CA THR A 16 -2.68 5.07 13.66
C THR A 16 -3.10 6.35 14.36
N ASP A 17 -4.19 6.30 15.11
CA ASP A 17 -4.83 7.47 15.70
C ASP A 17 -5.15 7.25 17.19
N PRO A 18 -4.15 7.41 18.07
CA PRO A 18 -4.35 7.22 19.51
C PRO A 18 -5.24 8.31 20.15
N SER A 19 -5.50 9.41 19.44
CA SER A 19 -6.22 10.58 19.97
C SER A 19 -7.58 10.81 19.34
N GLY A 20 -8.04 9.94 18.43
CA GLY A 20 -9.34 10.07 17.77
C GLY A 20 -9.47 11.32 16.87
N LEU A 21 -8.37 11.71 16.22
CA LEU A 21 -8.29 12.86 15.32
C LEU A 21 -8.85 12.60 13.92
N PHE A 22 -8.82 11.36 13.43
CA PHE A 22 -9.15 11.03 12.04
C PHE A 22 -10.54 11.55 11.60
N PRO A 23 -11.63 11.38 12.39
CA PRO A 23 -12.95 11.88 12.02
C PRO A 23 -13.00 13.40 11.77
N GLN A 24 -12.09 14.17 12.36
CA GLN A 24 -12.04 15.63 12.23
C GLN A 24 -11.35 16.07 10.93
N ILE A 25 -10.36 15.31 10.47
CA ILE A 25 -9.57 15.61 9.26
C ILE A 25 -10.07 14.87 8.02
N GLN A 26 -10.92 13.84 8.19
CA GLN A 26 -11.38 12.97 7.11
C GLN A 26 -12.03 13.76 5.97
N SER A 27 -13.02 14.60 6.28
CA SER A 27 -13.71 15.41 5.26
C SER A 27 -12.78 16.40 4.53
N ILE A 28 -11.75 16.89 5.22
CA ILE A 28 -10.76 17.81 4.67
C ILE A 28 -9.89 17.07 3.66
N ILE A 29 -9.41 15.87 4.01
CA ILE A 29 -8.57 15.05 3.12
C ILE A 29 -9.39 14.50 1.94
N GLU A 30 -10.61 14.03 2.18
CA GLU A 30 -11.51 13.50 1.14
C GLU A 30 -11.88 14.54 0.10
N SER A 31 -11.87 15.83 0.44
CA SER A 31 -12.07 16.92 -0.54
C SER A 31 -11.01 16.98 -1.64
N LYS A 32 -9.86 16.32 -1.44
CA LYS A 32 -8.75 16.22 -2.40
C LYS A 32 -8.66 14.85 -3.08
N LEU A 33 -9.56 13.93 -2.75
CA LEU A 33 -9.62 12.62 -3.38
C LEU A 33 -10.54 12.61 -4.62
N PRO A 34 -10.29 11.75 -5.62
CA PRO A 34 -9.09 10.91 -5.78
C PRO A 34 -7.82 11.76 -6.00
N LEU A 35 -6.65 11.22 -5.68
CA LEU A 35 -5.40 11.91 -5.96
C LEU A 35 -5.19 11.98 -7.46
N LYS A 36 -4.87 13.17 -7.99
CA LYS A 36 -4.72 13.38 -9.43
C LYS A 36 -3.29 13.74 -9.82
N ASN A 37 -2.98 13.49 -11.09
CA ASN A 37 -1.74 13.91 -11.75
C ASN A 37 -0.47 13.38 -11.06
N LEU A 38 -0.46 12.10 -10.68
CA LEU A 38 0.75 11.46 -10.16
C LEU A 38 1.63 11.04 -11.34
N HIS A 39 2.94 11.13 -11.18
CA HIS A 39 3.90 10.74 -12.20
C HIS A 39 4.87 9.74 -11.59
N TRP A 40 4.67 8.47 -11.89
CA TRP A 40 5.57 7.42 -11.45
C TRP A 40 6.81 7.38 -12.34
N LYS A 41 7.97 7.45 -11.71
CA LYS A 41 9.28 7.37 -12.35
C LYS A 41 10.02 6.19 -11.74
N SER A 42 10.36 5.21 -12.56
CA SER A 42 11.19 4.09 -12.16
C SER A 42 12.48 4.08 -12.98
N PRO A 43 13.63 3.66 -12.43
CA PRO A 43 14.88 3.58 -13.19
C PRO A 43 14.81 2.61 -14.37
N THR A 44 13.99 1.56 -14.26
CA THR A 44 13.89 0.46 -15.23
C THR A 44 12.77 0.65 -16.26
N ARG A 45 11.92 1.68 -16.10
CA ARG A 45 10.72 1.88 -16.91
C ARG A 45 10.55 3.32 -17.40
N PRO A 46 9.85 3.52 -18.53
CA PRO A 46 9.42 4.86 -18.92
C PRO A 46 8.52 5.48 -17.86
N VAL A 47 8.52 6.81 -17.79
CA VAL A 47 7.64 7.56 -16.89
C VAL A 47 6.18 7.22 -17.20
N ARG A 48 5.39 6.93 -16.17
CA ARG A 48 3.95 6.69 -16.27
C ARG A 48 3.17 7.78 -15.57
N SER A 49 2.09 8.21 -16.21
CA SER A 49 1.16 9.18 -15.62
C SER A 49 -0.04 8.42 -15.06
N ILE A 50 -0.38 8.70 -13.81
CA ILE A 50 -1.57 8.18 -13.15
C ILE A 50 -2.52 9.37 -12.98
N GLU A 51 -3.54 9.41 -13.84
CA GLU A 51 -4.49 10.53 -13.90
C GLU A 51 -5.32 10.63 -12.62
N SER A 52 -5.77 9.50 -12.09
CA SER A 52 -6.64 9.43 -10.92
C SER A 52 -6.34 8.17 -10.11
N LEU A 53 -5.89 8.36 -8.87
CA LEU A 53 -5.62 7.31 -7.91
C LEU A 53 -6.63 7.35 -6.77
N ARG A 54 -7.41 6.28 -6.62
CA ARG A 54 -8.33 6.11 -5.48
C ARG A 54 -7.57 5.58 -4.28
N ILE A 55 -7.88 6.13 -3.12
CA ILE A 55 -7.28 5.74 -1.85
C ILE A 55 -8.38 5.36 -0.87
N GLY A 56 -8.21 4.23 -0.21
CA GLY A 56 -8.99 3.84 0.97
C GLY A 56 -8.18 4.06 2.25
N PHE A 57 -8.82 4.61 3.29
CA PHE A 57 -8.21 4.71 4.62
C PHE A 57 -8.67 3.56 5.51
N VAL A 58 -7.73 2.96 6.24
CA VAL A 58 -8.01 1.91 7.23
C VAL A 58 -7.33 2.24 8.55
N SER A 59 -8.04 2.03 9.66
CA SER A 59 -7.42 2.16 10.98
C SER A 59 -6.50 0.99 11.25
N ALA A 60 -5.31 1.25 11.80
CA ALA A 60 -4.43 0.21 12.32
C ALA A 60 -5.15 -0.53 13.45
N GLN A 61 -5.64 -1.75 13.18
CA GLN A 61 -6.20 -2.62 14.21
C GLN A 61 -5.04 -3.08 15.12
N PRO A 62 -5.19 -3.02 16.46
CA PRO A 62 -4.29 -3.77 17.33
C PRO A 62 -4.42 -5.25 16.97
N GLU A 63 -3.30 -5.96 16.93
CA GLU A 63 -3.11 -7.34 16.43
C GLU A 63 -3.89 -8.44 17.20
N SER A 64 -5.03 -8.11 17.83
CA SER A 64 -5.83 -9.01 18.68
C SER A 64 -7.14 -9.51 18.03
N ALA A 65 -7.36 -9.22 16.74
CA ALA A 65 -8.54 -9.69 16.02
C ALA A 65 -8.16 -10.47 14.76
N GLU A 66 -7.55 -11.65 14.94
CA GLU A 66 -7.75 -12.71 13.96
C GLU A 66 -9.26 -13.02 13.90
N PRO A 67 -9.91 -12.96 12.73
CA PRO A 67 -11.28 -13.44 12.62
C PRO A 67 -11.25 -14.95 12.88
N LYS A 68 -11.82 -15.38 14.02
CA LYS A 68 -12.13 -16.79 14.25
C LYS A 68 -12.94 -17.29 13.05
N PRO A 69 -12.46 -18.28 12.27
CA PRO A 69 -13.33 -18.95 11.33
C PRO A 69 -14.40 -19.67 12.15
N SER A 70 -15.66 -19.41 11.81
CA SER A 70 -16.80 -20.21 12.23
C SER A 70 -16.50 -21.67 11.92
N SER A 71 -16.26 -22.45 12.97
CA SER A 71 -16.04 -23.89 12.89
C SER A 71 -17.38 -24.58 12.65
N ASP A 72 -17.58 -25.10 11.44
CA ASP A 72 -18.43 -26.26 11.21
C ASP A 72 -17.62 -27.28 10.41
N GLY A 73 -17.29 -28.41 11.05
CA GLY A 73 -16.58 -29.52 10.42
C GLY A 73 -15.57 -30.19 11.36
N ALA A 74 -16.04 -31.20 12.09
CA ALA A 74 -15.21 -32.09 12.91
C ALA A 74 -14.19 -32.86 12.05
N GLY A 75 -12.93 -32.94 12.50
CA GLY A 75 -11.92 -33.81 11.88
C GLY A 75 -10.48 -33.49 12.29
N THR A 76 -10.02 -34.17 13.35
CA THR A 76 -8.63 -34.49 13.76
C THR A 76 -7.46 -33.94 12.92
N GLY A 77 -6.58 -33.17 13.57
CA GLY A 77 -5.20 -32.92 13.14
C GLY A 77 -4.77 -31.47 13.34
N THR A 78 -4.01 -31.18 14.40
CA THR A 78 -3.38 -29.87 14.62
C THR A 78 -2.26 -29.65 13.62
N VAL A 79 -2.60 -29.30 12.39
CA VAL A 79 -1.69 -28.61 11.48
C VAL A 79 -1.71 -27.15 11.90
N THR A 80 -0.59 -26.65 12.42
CA THR A 80 -0.39 -25.21 12.53
C THR A 80 -0.49 -24.65 11.11
N HIS A 81 -1.65 -24.12 10.77
CA HIS A 81 -1.92 -23.55 9.46
C HIS A 81 -1.05 -22.28 9.37
N ARG A 82 0.23 -22.45 9.00
CA ARG A 82 1.04 -21.36 8.45
C ARG A 82 0.27 -20.94 7.20
N ARG A 83 -0.64 -19.99 7.39
CA ARG A 83 -1.47 -19.40 6.34
C ARG A 83 -0.54 -19.15 5.16
N HIS A 84 -0.70 -19.93 4.08
CA HIS A 84 0.16 -19.88 2.92
C HIS A 84 0.20 -18.42 2.43
N GLN A 85 1.29 -17.72 2.76
CA GLN A 85 1.48 -16.30 2.50
C GLN A 85 1.93 -16.20 1.05
N ILE A 86 1.00 -16.32 0.10
CA ILE A 86 1.31 -16.19 -1.32
C ILE A 86 1.85 -14.76 -1.56
N PRO A 87 3.10 -14.58 -2.05
CA PRO A 87 3.63 -13.29 -2.46
C PRO A 87 2.62 -12.58 -3.37
N GLY A 88 2.26 -11.33 -3.05
CA GLY A 88 1.28 -10.62 -3.87
C GLY A 88 -0.15 -11.06 -3.71
N LEU A 89 -0.54 -11.69 -2.60
CA LEU A 89 -1.96 -11.80 -2.18
C LEU A 89 -2.30 -10.87 -1.01
N ARG A 90 -1.31 -10.45 -0.22
CA ARG A 90 -1.50 -9.56 0.93
C ARG A 90 -1.94 -8.17 0.45
N GLN A 91 -2.97 -7.62 1.10
CA GLN A 91 -3.36 -6.22 0.92
C GLN A 91 -2.56 -5.36 1.91
N THR A 92 -1.29 -5.12 1.58
CA THR A 92 -0.42 -4.31 2.44
C THR A 92 -0.59 -2.82 2.09
N PRO A 93 -0.85 -1.93 3.07
CA PRO A 93 -1.00 -0.51 2.82
C PRO A 93 0.27 0.07 2.19
N TYR A 94 0.11 1.03 1.28
CA TYR A 94 1.24 1.71 0.64
C TYR A 94 1.81 2.82 1.52
N LEU A 95 0.98 3.41 2.37
CA LEU A 95 1.40 4.46 3.28
C LEU A 95 0.79 4.22 4.66
N LYS A 96 1.60 4.39 5.70
CA LYS A 96 1.17 4.36 7.09
C LYS A 96 1.30 5.75 7.71
N VAL A 97 0.23 6.27 8.29
CA VAL A 97 0.19 7.63 8.83
C VAL A 97 -0.04 7.59 10.34
N PHE A 98 0.82 8.21 11.12
CA PHE A 98 0.56 8.43 12.55
C PHE A 98 -0.06 9.80 12.75
N LEU A 99 -1.25 9.85 13.37
CA LEU A 99 -1.90 11.11 13.75
C LEU A 99 -1.42 11.54 15.13
N LEU A 100 -0.67 12.64 15.16
CA LEU A 100 -0.09 13.21 16.37
C LEU A 100 -0.94 14.37 16.86
N ARG A 101 -1.48 14.27 18.08
CA ARG A 101 -1.93 15.41 18.89
C ARG A 101 -0.84 15.77 19.89
N CYS A 102 -0.28 16.97 19.81
CA CYS A 102 0.74 17.41 20.76
C CYS A 102 0.85 18.94 20.79
N ASP A 103 0.25 19.56 21.81
CA ASP A 103 0.07 21.01 21.85
C ASP A 103 1.21 21.74 22.60
N ASP A 104 2.01 21.03 23.41
CA ASP A 104 3.05 21.64 24.25
C ASP A 104 4.37 20.84 24.30
N ASN A 105 5.41 21.52 24.81
CA ASN A 105 6.78 21.01 24.82
C ASN A 105 7.04 19.90 25.83
N ASP A 106 6.36 19.97 26.97
CA ASP A 106 6.58 19.09 28.09
C ASP A 106 5.95 17.73 27.77
N THR A 107 4.73 17.73 27.21
CA THR A 107 4.08 16.54 26.65
C THR A 107 4.93 15.92 25.54
N TYR A 108 5.49 16.72 24.62
CA TYR A 108 6.34 16.18 23.55
C TYR A 108 7.55 15.40 24.09
N LYS A 109 8.27 16.01 25.05
CA LYS A 109 9.46 15.42 25.65
C LYS A 109 9.14 14.22 26.55
N ALA A 110 8.03 14.28 27.29
CA ALA A 110 7.65 13.26 28.25
C ALA A 110 7.11 12.00 27.57
N THR A 111 6.26 12.15 26.55
CA THR A 111 5.49 11.03 25.99
C THR A 111 5.55 10.94 24.47
N ALA A 112 5.16 12.00 23.74
CA ALA A 112 4.89 11.90 22.31
C ALA A 112 6.11 11.46 21.48
N ARG A 113 7.29 12.00 21.78
CA ARG A 113 8.55 11.63 21.09
C ARG A 113 8.87 10.14 21.26
N LYS A 114 8.60 9.57 22.44
CA LYS A 114 8.82 8.15 22.72
C LYS A 114 7.82 7.30 21.95
N THR A 115 6.53 7.65 22.00
CA THR A 115 5.46 6.96 21.27
C THR A 115 5.71 6.92 19.76
N LEU A 116 6.13 8.05 19.15
CA LEU A 116 6.47 8.11 17.74
C LEU A 116 7.63 7.17 17.38
N ARG A 117 8.70 7.14 18.19
CA ARG A 117 9.82 6.21 17.98
C ARG A 117 9.41 4.76 18.08
N GLU A 118 8.59 4.43 19.08
CA GLU A 118 8.09 3.07 19.28
C GLU A 118 7.21 2.64 18.10
N TRP A 119 6.32 3.52 17.63
CA TRP A 119 5.51 3.26 16.46
C TRP A 119 6.36 3.04 15.20
N ILE A 120 7.32 3.94 14.89
CA ILE A 120 8.22 3.78 13.73
C ILE A 120 9.00 2.47 13.84
N LYS A 121 9.50 2.13 15.02
CA LYS A 121 10.21 0.86 15.26
C LYS A 121 9.30 -0.35 15.04
N ALA A 122 8.04 -0.29 15.48
CA ALA A 122 7.07 -1.36 15.24
C ALA A 122 6.76 -1.53 13.74
N GLN A 123 6.72 -0.44 12.97
CA GLN A 123 6.61 -0.52 11.51
C GLN A 123 7.85 -1.21 10.90
N GLY A 124 9.06 -0.82 11.31
CA GLY A 124 10.32 -1.43 10.86
C GLY A 124 10.44 -2.92 11.20
N ALA A 125 9.97 -3.32 12.39
CA ALA A 125 9.93 -4.73 12.81
C ALA A 125 8.89 -5.54 12.01
N SER A 126 7.77 -4.90 11.62
CA SER A 126 6.76 -5.52 10.73
C SER A 126 7.23 -5.66 9.28
N SER A 127 8.20 -4.85 8.84
CA SER A 127 8.86 -4.96 7.52
C SER A 127 10.17 -5.77 7.54
N THR A 128 10.66 -6.17 8.71
CA THR A 128 11.96 -6.82 8.86
C THR A 128 11.90 -7.85 9.99
N SER A 129 11.28 -8.99 9.71
CA SER A 129 11.50 -10.21 10.50
C SER A 129 12.86 -10.82 10.11
N GLN A 130 13.95 -10.08 10.30
CA GLN A 130 15.31 -10.60 10.21
C GLN A 130 16.17 -10.07 11.35
N SER A 131 16.22 -10.82 12.46
CA SER A 131 17.47 -11.03 13.18
C SER A 131 17.38 -12.22 14.16
N THR A 132 17.16 -13.43 13.62
CA THR A 132 17.62 -14.69 14.25
C THR A 132 17.83 -15.76 13.18
N GLY A 133 18.99 -15.72 12.51
CA GLY A 133 19.76 -16.90 12.11
C GLY A 133 19.13 -17.99 11.22
N THR A 134 17.95 -17.81 10.63
CA THR A 134 17.36 -18.75 9.68
C THR A 134 16.79 -17.96 8.52
N ALA A 135 17.15 -18.36 7.29
CA ALA A 135 16.80 -17.68 6.04
C ALA A 135 15.35 -17.19 6.06
N GLY A 136 15.15 -15.88 6.23
CA GLY A 136 13.85 -15.25 6.08
C GLY A 136 13.38 -15.50 4.65
N SER A 137 12.22 -16.14 4.50
CA SER A 137 11.63 -16.36 3.17
C SER A 137 11.51 -15.03 2.44
N SER A 138 11.89 -14.96 1.16
CA SER A 138 11.81 -13.78 0.27
C SER A 138 10.43 -13.09 0.21
N GLN A 139 9.44 -13.65 0.88
CA GLN A 139 8.02 -13.32 0.94
C GLN A 139 7.69 -11.93 1.52
N GLU A 140 8.51 -11.40 2.43
CA GLU A 140 8.28 -10.07 3.06
C GLU A 140 8.75 -8.90 2.17
N LYS A 141 9.45 -9.17 1.06
CA LYS A 141 10.01 -8.10 0.22
C LYS A 141 8.89 -7.25 -0.40
N HIS A 142 7.90 -7.87 -1.02
CA HIS A 142 6.88 -7.21 -1.85
C HIS A 142 5.81 -6.39 -1.09
N ASP A 143 5.97 -6.25 0.22
CA ASP A 143 5.04 -5.56 1.11
C ASP A 143 5.58 -4.17 1.53
N ALA A 144 6.54 -3.64 0.77
CA ALA A 144 7.15 -2.33 1.04
C ALA A 144 6.10 -1.23 1.27
N PHE A 145 6.31 -0.39 2.27
CA PHE A 145 5.44 0.73 2.59
C PHE A 145 6.28 1.92 3.05
N GLU A 146 5.71 3.10 2.94
CA GLU A 146 6.27 4.32 3.52
C GLU A 146 5.47 4.75 4.74
N TRP A 147 6.06 5.62 5.56
CA TRP A 147 5.41 6.18 6.73
C TRP A 147 5.48 7.71 6.77
N LEU A 148 4.45 8.32 7.36
CA LEU A 148 4.28 9.76 7.55
C LEU A 148 3.78 10.06 8.97
N ILE A 149 4.21 11.18 9.54
CA ILE A 149 3.65 11.75 10.76
C ILE A 149 2.79 12.96 10.37
N LEU A 150 1.51 12.93 10.73
CA LEU A 150 0.59 14.04 10.55
C LEU A 150 0.31 14.69 11.91
N HIS A 151 0.88 15.87 12.12
CA HIS A 151 0.62 16.67 13.31
C HIS A 151 -0.68 17.45 13.15
N VAL A 152 -1.68 17.17 13.98
CA VAL A 152 -2.98 17.85 13.94
C VAL A 152 -3.08 18.79 15.13
N VAL A 153 -3.28 20.07 14.84
CA VAL A 153 -3.42 21.13 15.85
C VAL A 153 -4.83 21.69 15.78
N GLN A 154 -5.48 21.87 16.92
CA GLN A 154 -6.78 22.51 17.01
C GLN A 154 -6.60 23.99 17.38
N ASP A 155 -7.16 24.91 16.59
CA ASP A 155 -7.17 26.34 16.96
C ASP A 155 -8.08 26.56 18.17
N GLY A 156 -7.50 26.47 19.36
CA GLY A 156 -8.20 26.68 20.62
C GLY A 156 -7.39 26.38 21.88
N ASP A 157 -6.42 25.46 21.83
CA ASP A 157 -5.76 24.94 23.06
C ASP A 157 -4.24 25.19 23.13
N GLY A 158 -3.65 25.86 22.15
CA GLY A 158 -2.19 26.01 22.13
C GLY A 158 -1.67 26.91 21.01
N ALA A 159 -2.37 28.00 20.71
CA ALA A 159 -1.78 29.05 19.89
C ALA A 159 -0.60 29.66 20.66
N GLU A 160 0.60 29.08 20.51
CA GLU A 160 1.82 29.88 20.56
C GLU A 160 1.61 30.98 19.53
N LYS A 161 1.16 32.15 20.02
CA LYS A 161 1.08 33.37 19.24
C LYS A 161 2.37 33.47 18.45
N ALA A 162 2.25 33.59 17.13
CA ALA A 162 3.35 34.07 16.31
C ALA A 162 3.99 35.28 17.03
N PRO A 163 5.32 35.30 17.18
CA PRO A 163 5.96 36.31 18.01
C PRO A 163 5.61 37.69 17.48
N THR A 164 4.91 38.48 18.29
CA THR A 164 4.75 39.92 18.07
C THR A 164 6.15 40.55 17.98
N PRO A 165 6.44 41.41 16.99
CA PRO A 165 7.79 41.88 16.68
C PRO A 165 8.31 42.97 17.65
N THR A 166 8.12 42.80 18.96
CA THR A 166 8.48 43.80 19.98
C THR A 166 9.37 43.28 21.11
N SER A 167 9.80 42.01 21.11
CA SER A 167 10.76 41.51 22.11
C SER A 167 12.14 41.26 21.49
N LYS A 168 12.97 42.30 21.51
CA LYS A 168 14.43 42.19 21.29
C LYS A 168 15.06 41.64 22.57
N TRP A 169 15.04 40.30 22.76
CA TRP A 169 15.94 39.47 23.60
C TRP A 169 15.21 38.20 24.10
N GLY A 170 15.17 37.15 23.29
CA GLY A 170 14.67 35.85 23.70
C GLY A 170 15.13 34.78 22.71
N ARG A 171 15.92 33.79 23.18
CA ARG A 171 16.36 32.66 22.36
C ARG A 171 15.13 31.92 21.82
N GLY A 172 15.16 31.58 20.54
CA GLY A 172 14.03 30.98 19.81
C GLY A 172 13.46 29.74 20.50
N THR A 173 12.18 29.81 20.87
CA THR A 173 11.39 28.64 21.24
C THR A 173 11.05 27.91 19.93
N THR A 174 11.68 26.77 19.70
CA THR A 174 11.38 25.93 18.54
C THR A 174 9.99 25.33 18.69
N THR A 175 9.18 25.42 17.64
CA THR A 175 7.80 24.91 17.64
C THR A 175 7.78 23.38 17.73
N ILE A 176 6.66 22.78 18.15
CA ILE A 176 6.52 21.31 18.15
C ILE A 176 6.74 20.73 16.76
N LEU A 177 6.23 21.39 15.71
CA LEU A 177 6.47 20.99 14.33
C LEU A 177 7.97 20.90 14.01
N GLU A 178 8.74 21.93 14.37
CA GLU A 178 10.20 21.96 14.15
C GLU A 178 10.92 20.86 14.92
N LYS A 179 10.47 20.55 16.14
CA LYS A 179 11.03 19.47 16.95
C LYS A 179 10.75 18.09 16.36
N VAL A 180 9.52 17.84 15.93
CA VAL A 180 9.14 16.58 15.26
C VAL A 180 9.95 16.45 13.96
N LYS A 181 10.06 17.51 13.15
CA LYS A 181 10.90 17.50 11.94
C LYS A 181 12.37 17.22 12.27
N ALA A 182 12.95 17.88 13.26
CA ALA A 182 14.34 17.67 13.64
C ALA A 182 14.61 16.25 14.19
N ASP A 183 13.64 15.63 14.86
CA ASP A 183 13.77 14.30 15.44
C ASP A 183 13.53 13.16 14.43
N PHE A 184 12.68 13.36 13.42
CA PHE A 184 12.18 12.29 12.55
C PHE A 184 12.47 12.48 11.06
N ASN A 185 12.84 13.68 10.63
CA ASN A 185 13.46 13.83 9.31
C ASN A 185 14.95 13.48 9.42
N GLY A 186 15.48 12.85 8.37
CA GLY A 186 16.92 12.62 8.30
C GLY A 186 17.71 13.93 8.28
N SER A 187 18.96 13.89 8.72
CA SER A 187 19.84 15.06 8.75
C SER A 187 20.50 15.40 7.40
N SER A 188 20.27 14.59 6.37
CA SER A 188 20.82 14.79 5.01
C SER A 188 20.03 15.81 4.21
N LYS A 189 20.69 16.50 3.28
CA LYS A 189 20.03 17.37 2.28
C LYS A 189 19.04 16.62 1.38
N THR A 190 19.20 15.30 1.26
CA THR A 190 18.32 14.40 0.49
C THR A 190 17.32 13.66 1.38
N ALA A 191 17.24 14.01 2.67
CA ALA A 191 16.32 13.36 3.58
C ALA A 191 14.86 13.63 3.18
N VAL A 192 14.06 12.57 3.25
CA VAL A 192 12.61 12.64 3.02
C VAL A 192 11.96 13.44 4.14
N ASP A 193 11.13 14.45 3.81
CA ASP A 193 10.30 15.13 4.79
C ASP A 193 9.12 14.23 5.18
N ARG A 194 9.19 13.68 6.39
CA ARG A 194 8.24 12.69 6.94
C ARG A 194 7.12 13.34 7.74
N VAL A 195 7.07 14.67 7.83
CA VAL A 195 6.17 15.36 8.76
C VAL A 195 5.31 16.39 8.01
N ALA A 196 4.00 16.23 8.11
CA ALA A 196 3.00 17.21 7.66
C ALA A 196 2.24 17.77 8.87
N GLN A 197 1.60 18.92 8.70
CA GLN A 197 0.77 19.53 9.74
C GLN A 197 -0.56 20.00 9.16
N LEU A 198 -1.65 19.79 9.90
CA LEU A 198 -2.94 20.44 9.65
C LEU A 198 -3.35 21.23 10.90
N ARG A 199 -3.55 22.53 10.75
CA ARG A 199 -4.16 23.41 11.76
C ARG A 199 -5.64 23.53 11.47
N LEU A 200 -6.46 22.86 12.28
CA LEU A 200 -7.91 22.87 12.12
C LEU A 200 -8.47 24.22 12.61
N PRO A 201 -9.22 24.95 11.76
CA PRO A 201 -9.82 26.21 12.14
C PRO A 201 -10.89 25.97 13.21
N LYS A 202 -11.08 26.96 14.08
CA LYS A 202 -12.15 26.93 15.07
C LYS A 202 -13.52 26.81 14.37
N THR A 203 -14.41 26.02 14.96
CA THR A 203 -15.78 25.81 14.48
C THR A 203 -16.46 27.16 14.23
N GLY A 204 -16.72 27.50 12.97
CA GLY A 204 -17.35 28.77 12.55
C GLY A 204 -16.56 29.63 11.56
N THR A 205 -15.27 29.38 11.35
CA THR A 205 -14.45 30.10 10.35
C THR A 205 -14.22 29.22 9.13
N THR A 206 -14.79 29.59 7.99
CA THR A 206 -15.01 28.66 6.87
C THR A 206 -13.82 28.47 5.91
N LYS A 207 -12.80 29.35 5.88
CA LYS A 207 -11.65 29.21 4.97
C LYS A 207 -10.39 29.85 5.55
N SER A 208 -9.43 29.02 5.98
CA SER A 208 -8.07 29.46 6.28
C SER A 208 -7.17 29.16 5.08
N PRO A 209 -6.51 30.15 4.46
CA PRO A 209 -5.55 29.90 3.38
C PRO A 209 -4.38 29.02 3.83
N GLU A 210 -3.99 29.10 5.11
CA GLU A 210 -2.94 28.26 5.71
C GLU A 210 -3.32 26.77 5.69
N LEU A 211 -4.58 26.44 6.01
CA LEU A 211 -5.06 25.06 5.97
C LEU A 211 -5.00 24.50 4.54
N ALA A 212 -5.27 25.34 3.53
CA ALA A 212 -5.19 24.91 2.14
C ALA A 212 -3.75 24.55 1.74
N GLU A 213 -2.77 25.38 2.09
CA GLU A 213 -1.35 25.10 1.84
C GLU A 213 -0.86 23.84 2.58
N GLN A 214 -1.26 23.70 3.84
CA GLN A 214 -1.00 22.51 4.66
C GLN A 214 -1.59 21.23 4.08
N LEU A 215 -2.81 21.33 3.53
CA LEU A 215 -3.47 20.21 2.88
C LEU A 215 -2.77 19.84 1.58
N GLU A 216 -2.32 20.80 0.76
CA GLU A 216 -1.53 20.50 -0.43
C GLU A 216 -0.20 19.82 -0.08
N ASP A 217 0.52 20.31 0.93
CA ASP A 217 1.76 19.67 1.42
C ASP A 217 1.52 18.22 1.88
N LEU A 218 0.43 17.97 2.62
CA LEU A 218 0.03 16.63 3.01
C LEU A 218 -0.25 15.74 1.79
N ILE A 219 -1.02 16.25 0.83
CA ILE A 219 -1.40 15.52 -0.37
C ILE A 219 -0.17 15.17 -1.22
N ASP A 220 0.77 16.08 -1.38
CA ASP A 220 2.01 15.82 -2.12
C ASP A 220 2.90 14.79 -1.40
N LYS A 221 3.00 14.87 -0.07
CA LYS A 221 3.67 13.84 0.74
C LYS A 221 3.01 12.47 0.61
N MET A 222 1.67 12.42 0.61
CA MET A 222 0.94 11.18 0.39
C MET A 222 1.21 10.58 -0.99
N LYS A 223 1.13 11.39 -2.07
CA LYS A 223 1.47 10.95 -3.43
C LYS A 223 2.88 10.38 -3.48
N ASN A 224 3.86 11.11 -2.93
CA ASN A 224 5.26 10.71 -2.95
C ASN A 224 5.50 9.42 -2.16
N GLY A 225 4.91 9.29 -0.96
CA GLY A 225 5.05 8.08 -0.14
C GLY A 225 4.43 6.84 -0.79
N ILE A 226 3.27 6.99 -1.43
CA ILE A 226 2.62 5.90 -2.16
C ILE A 226 3.47 5.49 -3.37
N LEU A 227 3.94 6.45 -4.17
CA LEU A 227 4.77 6.17 -5.35
C LEU A 227 6.12 5.53 -4.97
N ALA A 228 6.75 5.96 -3.88
CA ALA A 228 8.00 5.38 -3.40
C ALA A 228 7.82 3.92 -2.98
N SER A 229 6.75 3.62 -2.25
CA SER A 229 6.42 2.24 -1.87
C SER A 229 6.11 1.38 -3.09
N PHE A 230 5.33 1.92 -4.01
CA PHE A 230 4.97 1.24 -5.26
C PHE A 230 6.21 0.92 -6.10
N ASP A 231 7.11 1.88 -6.29
CA ASP A 231 8.37 1.67 -7.03
C ASP A 231 9.22 0.56 -6.40
N LEU A 232 9.36 0.56 -5.07
CA LEU A 232 10.12 -0.47 -4.38
C LEU A 232 9.50 -1.87 -4.54
N ARG A 233 8.17 -1.97 -4.45
CA ARG A 233 7.45 -3.24 -4.70
C ARG A 233 7.68 -3.73 -6.14
N VAL A 234 7.56 -2.84 -7.13
CA VAL A 234 7.80 -3.16 -8.53
C VAL A 234 9.23 -3.67 -8.72
N ALA A 235 10.23 -2.95 -8.23
CA ALA A 235 11.63 -3.34 -8.37
C ALA A 235 11.92 -4.74 -7.79
N GLN A 236 11.34 -5.05 -6.62
CA GLN A 236 11.51 -6.36 -5.98
C GLN A 236 10.81 -7.48 -6.76
N TYR A 237 9.59 -7.23 -7.26
CA TYR A 237 8.92 -8.19 -8.14
C TYR A 237 9.74 -8.45 -9.40
N GLU A 238 10.24 -7.41 -10.06
CA GLU A 238 11.06 -7.54 -11.26
C GLU A 238 12.34 -8.35 -11.02
N GLU A 239 13.03 -8.08 -9.90
CA GLU A 239 14.23 -8.80 -9.51
C GLU A 239 13.93 -10.29 -9.29
N ASP A 240 12.92 -10.61 -8.48
CA ASP A 240 12.57 -11.99 -8.15
C ASP A 240 12.01 -12.73 -9.39
N ILE A 241 11.23 -12.06 -10.27
CA ILE A 241 10.76 -12.62 -11.55
C ILE A 241 11.95 -12.96 -12.43
N LYS A 242 12.91 -12.03 -12.57
CA LYS A 242 14.12 -12.23 -13.38
C LYS A 242 14.97 -13.38 -12.84
N GLU A 243 15.10 -13.49 -11.52
CA GLU A 243 15.80 -14.60 -10.88
C GLU A 243 15.11 -15.94 -11.20
N LYS A 244 13.78 -16.02 -11.01
CA LYS A 244 13.01 -17.25 -11.29
C LYS A 244 13.00 -17.62 -12.77
N ASP A 245 13.00 -16.65 -13.67
CA ASP A 245 13.07 -16.92 -15.11
C ASP A 245 14.44 -17.46 -15.51
N SER A 246 15.54 -16.95 -14.92
CA SER A 246 16.89 -17.46 -15.19
C SER A 246 17.10 -18.92 -14.77
N GLN A 247 16.27 -19.41 -13.84
CA GLN A 247 16.31 -20.78 -13.32
C GLN A 247 15.38 -21.73 -14.09
N ARG A 248 14.70 -21.26 -15.16
CA ARG A 248 13.66 -22.02 -15.87
C ARG A 248 14.12 -23.33 -16.48
N SER A 249 15.40 -23.45 -16.83
CA SER A 249 16.00 -24.69 -17.36
C SER A 249 16.56 -25.62 -16.28
N LEU A 250 16.51 -25.21 -15.00
CA LEU A 250 17.09 -25.99 -13.91
C LEU A 250 16.06 -26.98 -13.33
N PRO A 251 16.50 -28.20 -12.95
CA PRO A 251 15.65 -29.13 -12.21
C PRO A 251 15.13 -28.50 -10.92
N GLY A 252 13.84 -28.65 -10.64
CA GLY A 252 13.20 -28.07 -9.45
C GLY A 252 12.67 -26.65 -9.63
N TRP A 253 12.69 -26.09 -10.85
CA TRP A 253 11.94 -24.88 -11.17
C TRP A 253 10.44 -25.07 -10.88
N ASN A 254 9.74 -23.99 -10.52
CA ASN A 254 8.33 -24.03 -10.16
C ASN A 254 7.55 -22.95 -10.90
N PHE A 255 6.74 -23.36 -11.88
CA PHE A 255 5.92 -22.44 -12.68
C PHE A 255 4.93 -21.66 -11.81
N CYS A 256 4.26 -22.31 -10.85
CA CYS A 256 3.28 -21.64 -9.99
C CYS A 256 3.91 -20.48 -9.20
N THR A 257 5.12 -20.67 -8.67
CA THR A 257 5.86 -19.61 -7.97
C THR A 257 6.17 -18.44 -8.91
N PHE A 258 6.64 -18.72 -10.13
CA PHE A 258 6.89 -17.69 -11.14
C PHE A 258 5.59 -16.95 -11.55
N PHE A 259 4.52 -17.70 -11.77
CA PHE A 259 3.20 -17.18 -12.14
C PHE A 259 2.67 -16.23 -11.07
N ILE A 260 2.72 -16.63 -9.80
CA ILE A 260 2.29 -15.82 -8.65
C ILE A 260 3.06 -14.50 -8.58
N LEU A 261 4.37 -14.50 -8.82
CA LEU A 261 5.18 -13.28 -8.80
C LEU A 261 4.76 -12.32 -9.92
N LYS A 262 4.57 -12.84 -11.14
CA LYS A 262 4.10 -12.04 -12.28
C LYS A 262 2.67 -11.51 -12.08
N GLU A 263 1.77 -12.33 -11.54
CA GLU A 263 0.40 -11.92 -11.19
C GLU A 263 0.41 -10.82 -10.13
N GLY A 264 1.24 -10.97 -9.10
CA GLY A 264 1.43 -9.96 -8.05
C GLY A 264 1.87 -8.60 -8.60
N LEU A 265 2.79 -8.61 -9.56
CA LEU A 265 3.25 -7.40 -10.26
C LEU A 265 2.13 -6.77 -11.11
N ALA A 266 1.42 -7.56 -11.92
CA ALA A 266 0.30 -7.09 -12.74
C ALA A 266 -0.82 -6.47 -11.89
N ARG A 267 -1.15 -7.14 -10.77
CA ARG A 267 -2.10 -6.64 -9.77
C ARG A 267 -1.61 -5.36 -9.09
N GLY A 268 -0.30 -5.22 -8.90
CA GLY A 268 0.32 -3.99 -8.43
C GLY A 268 0.00 -2.81 -9.35
N PHE A 269 0.18 -2.99 -10.67
CA PHE A 269 -0.17 -1.99 -11.69
C PHE A 269 -1.67 -1.67 -11.69
N GLU A 270 -2.52 -2.69 -11.62
CA GLU A 270 -3.97 -2.52 -11.56
C GLU A 270 -4.39 -1.65 -10.35
N ASN A 271 -3.83 -1.92 -9.16
CA ASN A 271 -4.16 -1.21 -7.93
C ASN A 271 -3.87 0.30 -8.00
N VAL A 272 -2.83 0.70 -8.74
CA VAL A 272 -2.47 2.12 -8.92
C VAL A 272 -3.10 2.75 -10.17
N GLY A 273 -3.89 2.00 -10.94
CA GLY A 273 -4.56 2.47 -12.15
C GLY A 273 -3.70 2.47 -13.41
N LEU A 274 -2.57 1.77 -13.42
CA LEU A 274 -1.73 1.56 -14.61
C LEU A 274 -2.26 0.37 -15.41
N PHE A 275 -3.46 0.51 -15.96
CA PHE A 275 -4.18 -0.61 -16.57
C PHE A 275 -3.49 -1.19 -17.82
N ASP A 276 -2.78 -0.37 -18.60
CA ASP A 276 -2.04 -0.86 -19.76
C ASP A 276 -0.87 -1.77 -19.36
N ASP A 277 -0.10 -1.39 -18.34
CA ASP A 277 0.99 -2.22 -17.80
C ASP A 277 0.43 -3.48 -17.11
N ALA A 278 -0.72 -3.38 -16.44
CA ALA A 278 -1.41 -4.53 -15.85
C ALA A 278 -1.89 -5.52 -16.92
N LEU A 279 -2.56 -5.03 -17.97
CA LEU A 279 -3.09 -5.83 -19.07
C LEU A 279 -1.98 -6.59 -19.80
N ALA A 280 -0.88 -5.92 -20.11
CA ALA A 280 0.28 -6.57 -20.72
C ALA A 280 0.82 -7.71 -19.83
N GLY A 281 0.89 -7.51 -18.52
CA GLY A 281 1.26 -8.56 -17.57
C GLY A 281 0.29 -9.74 -17.55
N TYR A 282 -1.02 -9.49 -17.60
CA TYR A 282 -2.04 -10.54 -17.66
C TYR A 282 -2.05 -11.31 -18.98
N ASP A 283 -1.81 -10.64 -20.11
CA ASP A 283 -1.68 -11.30 -21.41
C ASP A 283 -0.48 -12.24 -21.44
N GLU A 284 0.67 -11.81 -20.90
CA GLU A 284 1.85 -12.66 -20.76
C GLU A 284 1.60 -13.88 -19.86
N LEU A 285 0.86 -13.70 -18.76
CA LEU A 285 0.49 -14.77 -17.84
C LEU A 285 -0.43 -15.80 -18.53
N SER A 286 -1.43 -15.33 -19.27
CA SER A 286 -2.34 -16.20 -20.03
C SER A 286 -1.57 -17.04 -21.05
N ALA A 287 -0.71 -16.41 -21.84
CA ALA A 287 0.11 -17.11 -22.84
C ALA A 287 1.08 -18.12 -22.19
N GLY A 288 1.68 -17.75 -21.05
CA GLY A 288 2.56 -18.62 -20.28
C GLY A 288 1.85 -19.85 -19.70
N LEU A 289 0.63 -19.66 -19.19
CA LEU A 289 -0.21 -20.75 -18.68
C LEU A 289 -0.62 -21.71 -19.80
N ASP A 290 -1.06 -21.18 -20.95
CA ASP A 290 -1.40 -22.01 -22.11
C ASP A 290 -0.22 -22.85 -22.60
N ALA A 291 1.00 -22.30 -22.56
CA ALA A 291 2.21 -23.04 -22.89
C ALA A 291 2.49 -24.15 -21.85
N ALA A 292 2.40 -23.85 -20.56
CA ALA A 292 2.60 -24.85 -19.50
C ALA A 292 1.60 -26.01 -19.59
N ILE A 293 0.34 -25.72 -19.93
CA ILE A 293 -0.70 -26.75 -20.12
C ILE A 293 -0.36 -27.65 -21.32
N ARG A 294 0.09 -27.08 -22.45
CA ARG A 294 0.50 -27.88 -23.62
C ARG A 294 1.66 -28.82 -23.29
N ASP A 295 2.69 -28.32 -22.62
CA ASP A 295 3.85 -29.13 -22.22
C ASP A 295 3.47 -30.30 -21.30
N GLN A 296 2.47 -30.11 -20.42
CA GLN A 296 1.93 -31.19 -19.60
C GLN A 296 1.18 -32.25 -20.42
N VAL A 297 0.32 -31.81 -21.34
CA VAL A 297 -0.46 -32.72 -22.21
C VAL A 297 0.47 -33.56 -23.09
N GLU A 298 1.58 -32.97 -23.54
CA GLU A 298 2.61 -33.64 -24.35
C GLU A 298 3.53 -34.57 -23.53
N GLY A 299 3.31 -34.69 -22.21
CA GLY A 299 4.07 -35.57 -21.33
C GLY A 299 5.44 -35.03 -20.90
N ASN A 300 5.75 -33.76 -21.22
CA ASN A 300 7.00 -33.09 -20.87
C ASN A 300 6.93 -32.35 -19.53
N GLY A 301 5.74 -32.27 -18.91
CA GLY A 301 5.50 -31.49 -17.68
C GLY A 301 6.33 -31.89 -16.46
N GLY A 302 6.77 -33.16 -16.37
CA GLY A 302 7.59 -33.67 -15.27
C GLY A 302 9.09 -33.34 -15.34
N GLN A 303 9.60 -32.90 -16.50
CA GLN A 303 11.04 -32.67 -16.68
C GLN A 303 11.51 -31.30 -16.15
N HIS A 304 10.61 -30.33 -15.99
CA HIS A 304 10.95 -28.94 -15.65
C HIS A 304 10.13 -28.38 -14.47
N GLY A 305 9.47 -29.22 -13.67
CA GLY A 305 8.76 -28.79 -12.44
C GLY A 305 7.50 -27.93 -12.67
N GLY A 306 6.85 -28.15 -13.82
CA GLY A 306 5.59 -27.50 -14.21
C GLY A 306 4.34 -28.36 -13.99
N GLU A 307 4.40 -29.37 -13.11
CA GLU A 307 3.24 -30.24 -12.83
C GLU A 307 2.10 -29.46 -12.15
N LEU A 308 1.18 -28.90 -12.94
CA LEU A 308 -0.13 -28.46 -12.46
C LEU A 308 -0.93 -29.69 -12.00
N LEU A 309 -1.64 -29.54 -10.88
CA LEU A 309 -2.49 -30.59 -10.32
C LEU A 309 -3.48 -31.10 -11.39
N THR A 310 -3.72 -32.41 -11.43
CA THR A 310 -4.60 -33.07 -12.40
C THR A 310 -6.02 -32.48 -12.42
N SER A 311 -6.48 -31.92 -11.31
CA SER A 311 -7.76 -31.18 -11.19
C SER A 311 -7.84 -29.91 -12.04
N SER A 312 -6.70 -29.34 -12.47
CA SER A 312 -6.63 -28.19 -13.39
C SER A 312 -7.27 -28.53 -14.74
N SER A 313 -7.08 -29.74 -15.25
CA SER A 313 -7.65 -30.16 -16.54
C SER A 313 -9.18 -30.27 -16.51
N ILE A 314 -9.75 -30.74 -15.39
CA ILE A 314 -11.20 -30.84 -15.17
C ILE A 314 -11.81 -29.45 -14.99
N LEU A 315 -11.17 -28.59 -14.18
CA LEU A 315 -11.61 -27.20 -13.99
C LEU A 315 -11.49 -26.37 -15.27
N LEU A 316 -10.51 -26.67 -16.13
CA LEU A 316 -10.32 -26.02 -17.43
C LEU A 316 -11.39 -26.45 -18.45
N GLU A 317 -11.79 -27.72 -18.47
CA GLU A 317 -12.92 -28.17 -19.31
C GLU A 317 -14.24 -27.54 -18.85
N GLU A 318 -14.43 -27.39 -17.54
CA GLU A 318 -15.58 -26.69 -16.97
C GLU A 318 -15.53 -25.18 -17.28
N ALA A 319 -14.35 -24.56 -17.18
CA ALA A 319 -14.12 -23.15 -17.51
C ALA A 319 -14.27 -22.87 -19.01
N LYS A 320 -13.82 -23.78 -19.89
CA LYS A 320 -14.02 -23.69 -21.35
C LYS A 320 -15.49 -23.88 -21.74
N LYS A 321 -16.23 -24.74 -21.03
CA LYS A 321 -17.70 -24.85 -21.15
C LYS A 321 -18.40 -23.57 -20.76
N HIS A 322 -17.96 -22.90 -19.69
CA HIS A 322 -18.52 -21.61 -19.26
C HIS A 322 -18.05 -20.43 -20.11
N TRP A 323 -16.85 -20.46 -20.68
CA TRP A 323 -16.32 -19.42 -21.57
C TRP A 323 -17.04 -19.35 -22.93
N ARG A 324 -17.61 -20.48 -23.40
CA ARG A 324 -18.40 -20.53 -24.63
C ARG A 324 -19.85 -20.02 -24.50
N LEU A 325 -20.31 -19.72 -23.29
CA LEU A 325 -21.67 -19.25 -23.02
C LEU A 325 -21.58 -17.97 -22.18
N ASP A 326 -21.61 -16.83 -22.88
CA ASP A 326 -21.98 -15.50 -22.41
C ASP A 326 -21.67 -15.14 -20.94
N LEU A 327 -20.64 -14.32 -20.70
CA LEU A 327 -20.63 -13.28 -19.65
C LEU A 327 -19.38 -12.38 -19.78
N TRP A 328 -19.41 -11.50 -20.78
CA TRP A 328 -18.81 -10.18 -20.63
C TRP A 328 -19.56 -9.44 -19.51
N PRO A 329 -18.91 -8.70 -18.58
CA PRO A 329 -19.62 -7.82 -17.67
C PRO A 329 -20.44 -6.82 -18.50
N MET A 330 -21.77 -6.92 -18.45
CA MET A 330 -22.78 -6.17 -19.22
C MET A 330 -22.76 -4.63 -19.07
N THR A 331 -21.64 -3.99 -18.76
CA THR A 331 -21.59 -2.56 -18.43
C THR A 331 -21.10 -1.67 -19.57
N VAL A 332 -20.52 -2.21 -20.65
CA VAL A 332 -19.94 -1.37 -21.74
C VAL A 332 -20.88 -1.18 -22.95
N ARG A 333 -22.12 -1.70 -22.91
CA ARG A 333 -23.09 -1.52 -24.01
C ARG A 333 -24.10 -0.37 -23.84
N LYS A 334 -23.93 0.48 -22.81
CA LYS A 334 -24.82 1.65 -22.56
C LYS A 334 -24.25 3.01 -22.97
N LEU A 335 -23.10 3.06 -23.65
CA LEU A 335 -22.43 4.33 -24.01
C LEU A 335 -22.35 4.61 -25.52
N ILE A 336 -23.20 3.98 -26.34
CA ILE A 336 -23.31 4.33 -27.77
C ILE A 336 -24.80 4.64 -28.06
N PRO A 337 -25.17 5.88 -28.40
CA PRO A 337 -26.54 6.20 -28.80
C PRO A 337 -26.85 5.55 -30.15
N PRO A 338 -28.12 5.15 -30.39
CA PRO A 338 -28.48 4.40 -31.57
C PRO A 338 -28.48 5.29 -32.82
N ASN A 339 -27.82 4.81 -33.87
CA ASN A 339 -28.24 4.99 -35.26
C ASN A 339 -27.98 3.69 -36.01
#